data_AF-A0A7K4DSQ8-F1
#
_entry.id   AF-A0A7K4DSQ8-F1
#
_cell.length_a   1.000
_cell.length_b   1.000
_cell.length_c   1.000
_cell.angle_alpha   90.00
_cell.angle_beta   90.00
_cell.angle_gamma   90.00
#
_symmetry.space_group_name_H-M   'P 1'
#
loop_
_entity.id
_entity.type
_entity.pdbx_description
1 polymer ?
#
loop_
_entity_poly.entity_id
_entity_poly.type
_entity_poly.pdbx_seq_one_letter_code
_entity_poly.pdbx_strand_id
1 'polypeptide(L)'
;DQTVADAFREISVTWKNRDGIPMIDYSSQQGGCKIGKHVGKLNSEHFRKTMSELAGFDFDLMLEIKDKERSAIEALRLIEFK
;
A
#
# COMPACT_ATOMS: atom_id res chain seq x y z
N ASP A 1 15.04 -1.41 -14.13
CA ASP A 1 13.81 -1.77 -13.41
C ASP A 1 13.12 -0.52 -12.91
N GLN A 2 11.80 -0.45 -13.06
CA GLN A 2 10.97 0.67 -12.60
C GLN A 2 10.74 0.55 -11.08
N THR A 3 10.86 1.65 -10.33
CA THR A 3 10.53 1.66 -8.89
C THR A 3 9.04 1.87 -8.66
N VAL A 4 8.54 1.58 -7.45
CA VAL A 4 7.14 1.88 -7.05
C VAL A 4 6.85 3.38 -7.20
N ALA A 5 7.80 4.25 -6.86
CA ALA A 5 7.66 5.69 -7.00
C ALA A 5 7.57 6.12 -8.48
N ASP A 6 8.35 5.51 -9.37
CA ASP A 6 8.28 5.79 -10.80
C ASP A 6 6.93 5.36 -11.38
N ALA A 7 6.47 4.16 -11.02
CA ALA A 7 5.15 3.68 -11.41
C ALA A 7 4.03 4.60 -10.90
N PHE A 8 4.12 5.06 -9.64
CA PHE A 8 3.13 5.99 -9.09
C PHE A 8 3.06 7.30 -9.89
N ARG A 9 4.22 7.88 -10.24
CA ARG A 9 4.26 9.10 -11.08
C ARG A 9 3.57 8.88 -12.42
N GLU A 10 3.84 7.76 -13.08
CA GLU A 10 3.23 7.43 -14.37
C GLU A 10 1.73 7.18 -14.30
N ILE A 11 1.20 6.57 -13.23
CA ILE A 11 -0.25 6.38 -13.08
C ILE A 11 -0.94 7.66 -12.60
N SER A 12 -0.26 8.52 -11.85
CA SER A 12 -0.86 9.72 -11.28
C SER A 12 -1.40 10.68 -12.35
N VAL A 13 -0.78 10.73 -13.53
CA VAL A 13 -1.25 11.57 -14.65
C VAL A 13 -2.55 11.07 -15.28
N THR A 14 -2.96 9.84 -14.97
CA THR A 14 -4.25 9.28 -15.41
C THR A 14 -5.42 9.75 -14.54
N TRP A 15 -5.13 10.22 -13.32
CA TRP A 15 -6.10 10.81 -12.39
C TRP A 15 -6.20 12.32 -12.61
N LYS A 16 -7.41 12.80 -12.86
CA LYS A 16 -7.71 14.23 -13.01
C LYS A 16 -8.24 14.79 -11.70
N ASN A 17 -8.21 16.12 -11.56
CA ASN A 17 -8.73 16.79 -10.35
C ASN A 17 -10.17 16.41 -9.97
N ARG A 18 -11.01 16.05 -10.96
CA ARG A 18 -12.39 15.62 -10.72
C ARG A 18 -12.52 14.19 -10.16
N ASP A 19 -11.48 13.38 -10.31
CA ASP A 19 -11.45 11.98 -9.90
C ASP A 19 -11.07 11.86 -8.40
N GLY A 20 -10.41 12.88 -7.84
CA GLY A 20 -10.03 12.96 -6.43
C GLY A 20 -8.54 12.67 -6.18
N ILE A 21 -8.24 12.12 -5.00
CA ILE A 21 -6.90 11.67 -4.61
C ILE A 21 -6.67 10.24 -5.12
N PRO A 22 -5.56 9.93 -5.82
CA PRO A 22 -5.31 8.59 -6.33
C PRO A 22 -5.42 7.50 -5.26
N MET A 23 -6.04 6.37 -5.61
CA MET A 23 -6.13 5.22 -4.73
C MET A 23 -5.17 4.11 -5.15
N ILE A 24 -4.48 3.50 -4.19
CA ILE A 24 -3.59 2.35 -4.39
C ILE A 24 -4.06 1.16 -3.55
N ASP A 25 -4.00 -0.03 -4.12
CA ASP A 25 -4.21 -1.29 -3.39
C ASP A 25 -2.87 -1.82 -2.84
N TYR A 26 -2.79 -1.99 -1.53
CA TYR A 26 -1.64 -2.61 -0.86
C TYR A 26 -1.96 -4.05 -0.44
N SER A 27 -1.07 -4.97 -0.79
CA SER A 27 -1.04 -6.34 -0.24
C SER A 27 0.40 -6.85 -0.11
N SER A 28 0.55 -8.01 0.54
CA SER A 28 1.80 -8.76 0.53
C SER A 28 1.54 -10.25 0.37
N GLN A 29 2.52 -10.98 -0.17
CA GLN A 29 2.42 -12.42 -0.42
C GLN A 29 2.42 -13.24 0.88
N GLN A 30 1.47 -14.17 0.99
CA GLN A 30 1.49 -15.21 2.01
C GLN A 30 2.62 -16.22 1.70
N GLY A 31 3.60 -16.34 2.60
CA GLY A 31 4.71 -17.29 2.46
C GLY A 31 4.25 -18.73 2.27
N GLY A 32 4.96 -19.48 1.42
CA GLY A 32 4.67 -20.90 1.13
C GLY A 32 3.36 -21.17 0.39
N CYS A 33 2.63 -20.13 -0.04
CA CYS A 33 1.38 -20.28 -0.80
C CYS A 33 1.56 -19.92 -2.28
N LYS A 34 0.55 -20.22 -3.09
CA LYS A 34 0.49 -19.80 -4.50
C LYS A 34 0.70 -18.28 -4.62
N ILE A 35 1.44 -17.87 -5.66
CA ILE A 35 1.66 -16.45 -6.01
C ILE A 35 0.30 -15.75 -6.14
N GLY A 36 0.20 -14.56 -5.54
CA GLY A 36 -1.01 -13.74 -5.48
C GLY A 36 -1.90 -14.03 -4.26
N LYS A 37 -1.58 -15.01 -3.41
CA LYS A 37 -2.33 -15.19 -2.15
C LYS A 37 -1.94 -14.10 -1.16
N HIS A 38 -2.90 -13.26 -0.80
CA HIS A 38 -2.69 -12.19 0.19
C HIS A 38 -2.42 -12.77 1.59
N VAL A 39 -1.62 -12.05 2.36
CA VAL A 39 -1.34 -12.37 3.77
C VAL A 39 -2.60 -12.37 4.62
N GLY A 40 -2.59 -13.21 5.66
CA GLY A 40 -3.64 -13.24 6.68
C GLY A 40 -3.66 -12.01 7.59
N LYS A 41 -2.51 -11.37 7.80
CA LYS A 41 -2.28 -10.20 8.65
C LYS A 41 -1.24 -9.28 8.02
N LEU A 42 -1.23 -8.00 8.39
CA LEU A 42 -0.25 -7.03 7.91
C LEU A 42 1.19 -7.51 8.11
N ASN A 43 1.97 -7.49 7.04
CA ASN A 43 3.42 -7.60 7.14
C ASN A 43 3.98 -6.20 7.43
N SER A 44 4.24 -5.93 8.71
CA SER A 44 4.75 -4.64 9.21
C SER A 44 6.03 -4.16 8.49
N GLU A 45 7.00 -5.05 8.24
CA GLU A 45 8.27 -4.68 7.60
C GLU A 45 8.07 -4.29 6.15
N HIS A 46 7.34 -5.13 5.40
CA HIS A 46 7.01 -4.86 4.01
C HIS A 46 6.19 -3.57 3.88
N PHE A 47 5.22 -3.36 4.77
CA PHE A 47 4.38 -2.18 4.78
C PHE A 47 5.20 -0.90 4.99
N ARG A 48 6.09 -0.87 6.00
CA ARG A 48 6.97 0.27 6.25
C ARG A 48 7.85 0.59 5.04
N LYS A 49 8.39 -0.44 4.39
CA LYS A 49 9.19 -0.26 3.17
C LYS A 49 8.36 0.38 2.06
N THR A 50 7.17 -0.15 1.76
CA THR A 50 6.27 0.42 0.74
C THR A 50 5.89 1.87 1.05
N MET A 51 5.55 2.18 2.31
CA MET A 51 5.24 3.56 2.72
C MET A 51 6.45 4.50 2.64
N SER A 52 7.67 3.99 2.79
CA SER A 52 8.89 4.78 2.58
C SER A 52 9.13 5.07 1.09
N GLU A 53 8.83 4.12 0.20
CA GLU A 53 8.98 4.31 -1.25
C GLU A 53 7.94 5.27 -1.82
N LEU A 54 6.74 5.30 -1.24
CA LEU A 54 5.64 6.20 -1.60
C LEU A 54 5.67 7.53 -0.82
N ALA A 55 6.69 7.77 0.01
CA ALA A 55 6.77 8.99 0.81
C ALA A 55 6.83 10.24 -0.08
N GLY A 56 5.98 11.24 0.23
CA GLY A 56 5.88 12.50 -0.51
C GLY A 56 4.82 12.52 -1.60
N PHE A 57 4.12 11.42 -1.85
CA PHE A 57 2.89 11.39 -2.65
C PHE A 57 1.66 11.50 -1.76
N ASP A 58 0.59 12.08 -2.32
CA ASP A 58 -0.74 12.11 -1.71
C ASP A 58 -1.61 11.04 -2.38
N PHE A 59 -2.12 10.09 -1.59
CA PHE A 59 -2.89 8.94 -2.07
C PHE A 59 -3.74 8.33 -0.95
N ASP A 60 -4.87 7.75 -1.35
CA ASP A 60 -5.66 6.86 -0.52
C ASP A 60 -5.12 5.42 -0.64
N LEU A 61 -5.12 4.67 0.47
CA LEU A 61 -4.59 3.31 0.50
C LEU A 61 -5.68 2.30 0.89
N MET A 62 -5.96 1.36 0.00
CA MET A 62 -6.80 0.20 0.29
C MET A 62 -5.93 -0.96 0.80
N LEU A 63 -6.27 -1.52 1.96
CA LEU A 63 -5.57 -2.69 2.50
C LEU A 63 -6.26 -3.99 2.07
N GLU A 64 -5.67 -4.68 1.11
CA GLU A 64 -6.15 -5.96 0.58
C GLU A 64 -5.68 -7.15 1.44
N ILE A 65 -6.07 -7.16 2.71
CA ILE A 65 -5.59 -8.10 3.75
C ILE A 65 -6.78 -8.78 4.47
N LYS A 66 -6.64 -10.06 4.81
CA LYS A 66 -7.78 -10.89 5.26
C LYS A 66 -8.36 -10.52 6.61
N ASP A 67 -7.57 -10.02 7.55
CA ASP A 67 -8.04 -9.60 8.88
C ASP A 67 -8.47 -8.13 8.96
N LYS A 68 -8.59 -7.47 7.79
CA LYS A 68 -9.34 -6.22 7.59
C LYS A 68 -8.98 -5.11 8.59
N GLU A 69 -9.91 -4.75 9.47
CA GLU A 69 -9.80 -3.61 10.38
C GLU A 69 -8.64 -3.77 11.38
N ARG A 70 -8.22 -5.00 11.70
CA ARG A 70 -7.07 -5.25 12.56
C ARG A 70 -5.78 -4.78 11.91
N SER A 71 -5.61 -5.10 10.63
CA SER A 71 -4.49 -4.59 9.82
C SER A 71 -4.58 -3.08 9.61
N ALA A 72 -5.78 -2.52 9.47
CA ALA A 72 -5.93 -1.06 9.37
C ALA A 72 -5.47 -0.33 10.64
N ILE A 73 -5.85 -0.82 11.83
CA ILE A 73 -5.39 -0.26 13.11
C ILE A 73 -3.86 -0.40 13.25
N GLU A 74 -3.29 -1.53 12.84
CA GLU A 74 -1.84 -1.70 12.84
C GLU A 74 -1.16 -0.72 11.88
N ALA A 75 -1.65 -0.60 10.64
CA ALA A 75 -1.14 0.33 9.64
C ALA A 75 -1.13 1.77 10.14
N LEU A 76 -2.23 2.23 10.77
CA LEU A 76 -2.32 3.56 11.39
C LEU A 76 -1.21 3.78 12.42
N ARG A 77 -0.97 2.81 13.31
CA ARG A 77 0.14 2.90 14.28
C ARG A 77 1.49 3.00 13.55
N LEU A 78 1.71 2.23 12.50
CA LEU A 78 3.00 2.24 11.78
C LEU A 78 3.29 3.57 11.08
N ILE A 79 2.26 4.30 10.64
CA ILE A 79 2.40 5.61 9.97
C ILE A 79 2.41 6.79 10.94
N GLU A 80 1.70 6.71 12.07
CA GLU A 80 1.63 7.79 13.08
C GLU A 80 2.92 7.90 13.92
N PHE A 81 3.67 6.80 14.10
CA PHE A 81 4.97 6.80 14.78
C PHE A 81 6.12 7.25 13.86
N LYS A 82 5.96 8.38 13.17
CA LYS A 82 7.03 9.10 12.45
C LYS A 82 7.52 10.31 13.24
#